data_AF-A0A258ZG06-F1
#
_entry.id   AF-A0A258ZG06-F1
#
_cell.length_a   1.000
_cell.length_b   1.000
_cell.length_c   1.000
_cell.angle_alpha   90.00
_cell.angle_beta   90.00
_cell.angle_gamma   90.00
#
_symmetry.space_group_name_H-M   'P 1'
#
loop_
_entity.id
_entity.type
_entity.pdbx_description
1 polymer ?
#
loop_
_entity_poly.entity_id
_entity_poly.type
_entity_poly.pdbx_seq_one_letter_code
_entity_poly.pdbx_strand_id
1 'polypeptide(L)'
;MLSYRHAFHAGNHADVLKHFIEVQLLRYLAQKDKPFWYIDTHAGAGCYELDTAYATQNAEFESGIARLWQRDDLPAPLVEYVALVKRLNPGGQLKLYPGSPLVAQELLRGQDKMRLFELHPTDHEILQENFAAQSHSVLIQKADGFGALKALLPPPPRRALVLIDPPYEEKQDYQRVPKALQEGLKRFANGVYAVWYPQLQRADARQLPGELKQLPVKSWLHVALSVQAPSAEGFGMHGSGMFILNPPWTLHGELKTVMPYLVKVLGQDGGAGFELEFKENSAV
;
A
#
# COMPACT_ATOMS: atom_id res chain seq x y z
N MET A 1 23.36 2.11 1.80
CA MET A 1 23.28 0.62 1.77
C MET A 1 21.81 0.31 1.91
N LEU A 2 21.19 -0.41 0.97
CA LEU A 2 19.77 -0.79 1.08
C LEU A 2 19.71 -1.97 2.05
N SER A 3 19.29 -1.72 3.29
CA SER A 3 19.25 -2.74 4.34
C SER A 3 17.86 -3.31 4.57
N TYR A 4 16.83 -2.54 4.23
CA TYR A 4 15.45 -2.93 4.44
C TYR A 4 15.07 -4.08 3.51
N ARG A 5 14.47 -5.12 4.09
CA ARG A 5 13.84 -6.20 3.35
C ARG A 5 12.42 -6.33 3.88
N HIS A 6 11.45 -6.21 2.99
CA HIS A 6 10.04 -6.26 3.40
C HIS A 6 9.61 -7.62 3.96
N ALA A 7 10.36 -8.70 3.65
CA ALA A 7 10.10 -10.06 4.15
C ALA A 7 10.03 -10.18 5.69
N PHE A 8 10.70 -9.29 6.44
CA PHE A 8 10.62 -9.27 7.91
C PHE A 8 9.28 -8.77 8.47
N HIS A 9 8.54 -8.01 7.66
CA HIS A 9 7.34 -7.26 8.07
C HIS A 9 6.07 -7.72 7.33
N ALA A 10 6.23 -8.62 6.36
CA ALA A 10 5.17 -9.04 5.46
C ALA A 10 3.94 -9.53 6.23
N GLY A 11 2.78 -8.97 5.91
CA GLY A 11 1.50 -9.35 6.50
C GLY A 11 1.21 -8.76 7.88
N ASN A 12 2.03 -7.82 8.37
CA ASN A 12 1.73 -7.07 9.59
C ASN A 12 0.49 -6.17 9.44
N HIS A 13 0.13 -5.45 10.50
CA HIS A 13 -1.03 -4.55 10.50
C HIS A 13 -0.96 -3.44 9.45
N ALA A 14 0.25 -3.00 9.07
CA ALA A 14 0.45 -1.92 8.11
C ALA A 14 0.18 -2.40 6.69
N ASP A 15 0.66 -3.60 6.37
CA ASP A 15 0.35 -4.29 5.12
C ASP A 15 -1.13 -4.62 4.98
N VAL A 16 -1.81 -5.00 6.08
CA VAL A 16 -3.25 -5.21 6.07
C VAL A 16 -3.98 -3.94 5.65
N LEU A 17 -3.67 -2.79 6.25
CA LEU A 17 -4.30 -1.52 5.89
C LEU A 17 -4.01 -1.15 4.44
N LYS A 18 -2.74 -1.23 4.04
CA LYS A 18 -2.26 -0.86 2.70
C LYS A 18 -2.93 -1.70 1.61
N HIS A 19 -2.81 -3.02 1.69
CA HIS A 19 -3.31 -3.92 0.66
C HIS A 19 -4.84 -3.99 0.64
N PHE A 20 -5.52 -3.87 1.79
CA PHE A 20 -6.98 -3.71 1.79
C PHE A 20 -7.40 -2.48 0.98
N ILE A 21 -6.79 -1.32 1.23
CA ILE A 21 -7.11 -0.09 0.50
C ILE A 21 -6.76 -0.22 -0.98
N GLU A 22 -5.61 -0.83 -1.29
CA GLU A 22 -5.21 -1.12 -2.68
C GLU A 22 -6.27 -1.94 -3.43
N VAL A 23 -6.79 -2.99 -2.80
CA VAL A 23 -7.90 -3.81 -3.36
C VAL A 23 -9.10 -2.94 -3.70
N GLN A 24 -9.54 -2.08 -2.76
CA GLN A 24 -10.69 -1.20 -2.99
C GLN A 24 -10.45 -0.22 -4.15
N LEU A 25 -9.25 0.37 -4.23
CA LEU A 25 -8.86 1.29 -5.30
C LEU A 25 -8.87 0.60 -6.67
N LEU A 26 -8.27 -0.58 -6.77
CA LEU A 26 -8.19 -1.36 -8.01
C LEU A 26 -9.57 -1.82 -8.46
N ARG A 27 -10.41 -2.30 -7.55
CA ARG A 27 -11.80 -2.70 -7.84
C ARG A 27 -12.60 -1.54 -8.40
N TYR A 28 -12.52 -0.37 -7.79
CA TYR A 28 -13.21 0.81 -8.28
C TYR A 28 -12.74 1.21 -9.69
N LEU A 29 -11.42 1.19 -9.94
CA LEU A 29 -10.88 1.48 -11.27
C LEU A 29 -11.32 0.43 -12.32
N ALA A 30 -11.46 -0.83 -11.93
CA ALA A 30 -11.90 -1.90 -12.83
C ALA A 30 -13.39 -1.80 -13.23
N GLN A 31 -14.23 -1.04 -12.51
CA GLN A 31 -15.65 -0.86 -12.86
C GLN A 31 -15.85 -0.20 -14.24
N LYS A 32 -14.92 0.64 -14.66
CA LYS A 32 -14.96 1.27 -15.98
C LYS A 32 -14.30 0.35 -17.00
N ASP A 33 -15.02 0.03 -18.08
CA ASP A 33 -14.48 -0.72 -19.22
C ASP A 33 -13.56 0.14 -20.11
N LYS A 34 -12.48 0.63 -19.50
CA LYS A 34 -11.33 1.24 -20.15
C LYS A 34 -10.08 0.76 -19.42
N PRO A 35 -8.95 0.56 -20.11
CA PRO A 35 -7.72 0.16 -19.44
C PRO A 35 -7.25 1.23 -18.44
N PHE A 36 -6.45 0.82 -17.47
CA PHE A 36 -5.67 1.71 -16.61
C PHE A 36 -4.28 1.12 -16.33
N TRP A 37 -3.36 1.95 -15.86
CA TRP A 37 -2.07 1.48 -15.38
C TRP A 37 -2.05 1.35 -13.86
N TYR A 38 -1.46 0.28 -13.35
CA TYR A 38 -0.99 0.18 -11.98
C TYR A 38 0.51 0.50 -11.98
N ILE A 39 0.93 1.46 -11.16
CA ILE A 39 2.32 1.87 -11.03
C ILE A 39 2.70 1.70 -9.57
N ASP A 40 3.65 0.81 -9.29
CA ASP A 40 4.19 0.57 -7.96
C ASP A 40 5.63 1.06 -7.90
N THR A 41 5.87 2.13 -7.14
CA THR A 41 7.19 2.77 -7.09
C THR A 41 8.20 2.02 -6.22
N HIS A 42 7.73 1.12 -5.35
CA HIS A 42 8.56 0.39 -4.38
C HIS A 42 7.95 -1.02 -4.21
N ALA A 43 8.06 -1.81 -5.27
CA ALA A 43 7.30 -3.05 -5.45
C ALA A 43 7.74 -4.20 -4.52
N GLY A 44 8.94 -4.14 -3.93
CA GLY A 44 9.49 -5.25 -3.17
C GLY A 44 9.65 -6.51 -4.01
N ALA A 45 9.64 -7.67 -3.34
CA ALA A 45 9.77 -8.98 -3.99
C ALA A 45 8.46 -9.48 -4.62
N GLY A 46 7.33 -8.82 -4.36
CA GLY A 46 6.00 -9.17 -4.87
C GLY A 46 5.24 -10.25 -4.08
N CYS A 47 5.93 -11.26 -3.55
CA CYS A 47 5.36 -12.31 -2.71
C CYS A 47 6.37 -12.72 -1.62
N TYR A 48 5.88 -13.08 -0.43
CA TYR A 48 6.72 -13.35 0.72
C TYR A 48 6.33 -14.67 1.40
N GLU A 49 7.33 -15.50 1.68
CA GLU A 49 7.18 -16.68 2.54
C GLU A 49 7.16 -16.26 4.02
N LEU A 50 6.18 -16.75 4.77
CA LEU A 50 5.95 -16.46 6.18
C LEU A 50 6.52 -17.54 7.11
N ASP A 51 6.84 -18.72 6.59
CA ASP A 51 7.37 -19.86 7.35
C ASP A 51 8.90 -20.03 7.24
N THR A 52 9.60 -19.06 6.65
CA THR A 52 11.07 -19.04 6.57
C THR A 52 11.73 -18.12 7.59
N ALA A 53 13.06 -18.24 7.73
CA ALA A 53 13.83 -17.63 8.81
C ALA A 53 13.66 -16.10 8.95
N TYR A 54 13.42 -15.38 7.85
CA TYR A 54 13.25 -13.91 7.89
C TYR A 54 11.91 -13.50 8.49
N ALA A 55 10.80 -14.11 8.07
CA ALA A 55 9.48 -13.80 8.59
C ALA A 55 9.29 -14.34 10.02
N THR A 56 9.88 -15.50 10.34
CA THR A 56 9.79 -16.10 11.68
C THR A 56 10.61 -15.37 12.74
N GLN A 57 11.58 -14.53 12.36
CA GLN A 57 12.38 -13.76 13.32
C GLN A 57 11.54 -12.71 14.08
N ASN A 58 10.65 -12.01 13.39
CA ASN A 58 9.77 -11.00 13.99
C ASN A 58 8.31 -11.46 14.09
N ALA A 59 7.89 -12.38 13.22
CA ALA A 59 6.54 -12.94 13.12
C ALA A 59 5.40 -11.90 13.12
N GLU A 60 5.64 -10.70 12.55
CA GLU A 60 4.68 -9.59 12.64
C GLU A 60 3.31 -9.89 12.02
N PHE A 61 3.27 -10.84 11.07
CA PHE A 61 2.03 -11.33 10.45
C PHE A 61 1.03 -11.91 11.45
N GLU A 62 1.51 -12.44 12.59
CA GLU A 62 0.67 -12.98 13.67
C GLU A 62 -0.23 -11.89 14.29
N SER A 63 0.29 -10.66 14.34
CA SER A 63 -0.45 -9.49 14.81
C SER A 63 -1.26 -8.79 13.71
N GLY A 64 -1.06 -9.19 12.45
CA GLY A 64 -1.71 -8.63 11.26
C GLY A 64 -2.67 -9.60 10.61
N ILE A 65 -2.34 -10.06 9.40
CA ILE A 65 -3.22 -10.87 8.55
C ILE A 65 -3.68 -12.17 9.22
N ALA A 66 -2.87 -12.80 10.09
CA ALA A 66 -3.26 -14.01 10.79
C ALA A 66 -4.52 -13.81 11.65
N ARG A 67 -4.70 -12.62 12.23
CA ARG A 67 -5.89 -12.28 13.04
C ARG A 67 -7.16 -12.17 12.22
N LEU A 68 -7.07 -11.93 10.91
CA LEU A 68 -8.21 -11.79 9.99
C LEU A 68 -8.48 -13.08 9.21
N TRP A 69 -7.42 -13.86 8.94
CA TRP A 69 -7.42 -15.01 8.03
C TRP A 69 -8.54 -16.02 8.26
N GLN A 70 -8.77 -16.43 9.51
CA GLN A 70 -9.76 -17.46 9.86
C GLN A 70 -11.12 -16.90 10.29
N ARG A 71 -11.31 -15.57 10.24
CA ARG A 71 -12.55 -14.96 10.72
C ARG A 71 -13.71 -15.17 9.73
N ASP A 72 -14.90 -15.36 10.28
CA ASP A 72 -16.18 -15.49 9.58
C ASP A 72 -17.05 -14.24 9.70
N ASP A 73 -16.69 -13.30 10.58
CA ASP A 73 -17.39 -12.04 10.85
C ASP A 73 -16.77 -10.83 10.13
N LEU A 74 -16.00 -11.07 9.07
CA LEU A 74 -15.36 -10.01 8.28
C LEU A 74 -16.42 -9.10 7.61
N PRO A 75 -16.31 -7.77 7.75
CA PRO A 75 -17.06 -6.83 6.92
C PRO A 75 -16.84 -7.12 5.43
N ALA A 76 -17.89 -6.97 4.60
CA ALA A 76 -17.86 -7.37 3.19
C ALA A 76 -16.63 -6.85 2.40
N PRO A 77 -16.17 -5.59 2.54
CA PRO A 77 -14.96 -5.14 1.84
C PRO A 77 -13.68 -5.91 2.23
N LEU A 78 -13.56 -6.36 3.48
CA LEU A 78 -12.40 -7.13 3.95
C LEU A 78 -12.42 -8.59 3.47
N VAL A 79 -13.61 -9.14 3.17
CA VAL A 79 -13.74 -10.52 2.69
C VAL A 79 -12.95 -10.72 1.40
N GLU A 80 -13.00 -9.78 0.46
CA GLU A 80 -12.27 -9.89 -0.81
C GLU A 80 -10.76 -9.89 -0.63
N TYR A 81 -10.25 -8.99 0.21
CA TYR A 81 -8.82 -8.93 0.56
C TYR A 81 -8.36 -10.23 1.22
N VAL A 82 -9.07 -10.73 2.24
CA VAL A 82 -8.71 -12.00 2.90
C VAL A 82 -8.84 -13.18 1.92
N ALA A 83 -9.82 -13.16 1.01
CA ALA A 83 -9.98 -14.19 -0.02
C ALA A 83 -8.80 -14.23 -1.01
N LEU A 84 -8.19 -13.09 -1.35
CA LEU A 84 -6.96 -13.03 -2.16
C LEU A 84 -5.83 -13.79 -1.47
N VAL A 85 -5.57 -13.46 -0.21
CA VAL A 85 -4.52 -14.14 0.56
C VAL A 85 -4.86 -15.65 0.66
N LYS A 86 -6.15 -16.04 0.83
CA LYS A 86 -6.61 -17.44 0.88
C LYS A 86 -6.31 -18.23 -0.39
N ARG A 87 -6.51 -17.62 -1.57
CA ARG A 87 -6.20 -18.27 -2.84
C ARG A 87 -4.71 -18.59 -3.00
N LEU A 88 -3.84 -17.76 -2.42
CA LEU A 88 -2.40 -18.01 -2.41
C LEU A 88 -1.99 -19.17 -1.49
N ASN A 89 -2.87 -19.58 -0.57
CA ASN A 89 -2.60 -20.64 0.41
C ASN A 89 -3.70 -21.71 0.42
N PRO A 90 -3.85 -22.50 -0.67
CA PRO A 90 -4.93 -23.49 -0.80
C PRO A 90 -4.86 -24.62 0.24
N GLY A 91 -3.69 -24.84 0.86
CA GLY A 91 -3.49 -25.86 1.90
C GLY A 91 -4.03 -25.48 3.29
N GLY A 92 -4.68 -24.32 3.45
CA GLY A 92 -5.27 -23.89 4.73
C GLY A 92 -4.27 -23.40 5.78
N GLN A 93 -2.98 -23.49 5.50
CA GLN A 93 -1.89 -22.93 6.30
C GLN A 93 -1.44 -21.61 5.70
N LEU A 94 -1.31 -20.58 6.52
CA LEU A 94 -0.83 -19.26 6.09
C LEU A 94 0.70 -19.31 5.94
N LYS A 95 1.18 -19.55 4.71
CA LYS A 95 2.61 -19.67 4.36
C LYS A 95 3.10 -18.57 3.45
N LEU A 96 2.22 -18.02 2.62
CA LEU A 96 2.55 -17.00 1.64
C LEU A 96 1.71 -15.76 1.90
N TYR A 97 2.34 -14.60 1.82
CA TYR A 97 1.67 -13.31 1.84
C TYR A 97 1.89 -12.56 0.52
N PRO A 98 0.82 -12.11 -0.18
CA PRO A 98 0.97 -11.32 -1.38
C PRO A 98 1.39 -9.89 -1.03
N GLY A 99 2.50 -9.44 -1.62
CA GLY A 99 2.83 -8.01 -1.67
C GLY A 99 1.92 -7.27 -2.65
N SER A 100 2.02 -5.93 -2.68
CA SER A 100 1.21 -5.07 -3.55
C SER A 100 1.27 -5.47 -5.03
N PRO A 101 2.41 -5.88 -5.63
CA PRO A 101 2.40 -6.35 -7.02
C PRO A 101 1.48 -7.55 -7.26
N LEU A 102 1.46 -8.52 -6.34
CA LEU A 102 0.66 -9.73 -6.51
C LEU A 102 -0.82 -9.46 -6.21
N VAL A 103 -1.10 -8.60 -5.23
CA VAL A 103 -2.46 -8.05 -5.00
C VAL A 103 -2.99 -7.39 -6.25
N ALA A 104 -2.19 -6.52 -6.89
CA ALA A 104 -2.57 -5.85 -8.12
C ALA A 104 -2.79 -6.84 -9.27
N GLN A 105 -1.86 -7.79 -9.49
CA GLN A 105 -1.97 -8.79 -10.55
C GLN A 105 -3.34 -9.48 -10.54
N GLU A 106 -3.75 -9.96 -9.36
CA GLU A 106 -4.97 -10.76 -9.19
C GLU A 106 -6.25 -9.97 -9.51
N LEU A 107 -6.17 -8.64 -9.54
CA LEU A 107 -7.29 -7.73 -9.71
C LEU A 107 -7.30 -7.02 -11.07
N LEU A 108 -6.16 -6.98 -11.76
CA LEU A 108 -6.04 -6.36 -13.07
C LEU A 108 -6.63 -7.25 -14.17
N ARG A 109 -7.18 -6.61 -15.20
CA ARG A 109 -7.73 -7.29 -16.37
C ARG A 109 -6.66 -7.35 -17.46
N GLY A 110 -6.84 -8.21 -18.47
CA GLY A 110 -5.86 -8.39 -19.54
C GLY A 110 -5.49 -7.12 -20.34
N GLN A 111 -6.36 -6.11 -20.34
CA GLN A 111 -6.12 -4.80 -20.98
C GLN A 111 -5.34 -3.80 -20.11
N ASP A 112 -5.30 -4.02 -18.80
CA ASP A 112 -4.58 -3.17 -17.86
C ASP A 112 -3.06 -3.51 -17.89
N LYS A 113 -2.22 -2.58 -17.43
CA LYS A 113 -0.76 -2.76 -17.44
C LYS A 113 -0.15 -2.40 -16.09
N MET A 114 0.92 -3.10 -15.71
CA MET A 114 1.68 -2.87 -14.47
C MET A 114 3.06 -2.30 -14.79
N ARG A 115 3.51 -1.36 -13.95
CA ARG A 115 4.87 -0.80 -13.95
C ARG A 115 5.40 -0.91 -12.53
N LEU A 116 6.40 -1.76 -12.33
CA LEU A 116 6.94 -2.10 -11.01
C LEU A 116 8.40 -1.67 -10.92
N PHE A 117 8.74 -1.02 -9.82
CA PHE A 117 10.10 -0.52 -9.56
C PHE A 117 10.62 -1.07 -8.24
N GLU A 118 11.83 -1.62 -8.26
CA GLU A 118 12.51 -2.12 -7.06
C GLU A 118 14.01 -1.84 -7.17
N LEU A 119 14.61 -1.17 -6.18
CA LEU A 119 16.03 -0.81 -6.21
C LEU A 119 16.93 -1.91 -5.63
N HIS A 120 16.44 -2.68 -4.66
CA HIS A 120 17.19 -3.73 -3.99
C HIS A 120 17.48 -4.87 -4.99
N PRO A 121 18.76 -5.23 -5.22
CA PRO A 121 19.15 -6.23 -6.23
C PRO A 121 18.41 -7.57 -6.06
N THR A 122 18.43 -8.10 -4.83
CA THR A 122 17.81 -9.41 -4.54
C THR A 122 16.29 -9.41 -4.69
N ASP A 123 15.59 -8.42 -4.13
CA ASP A 123 14.14 -8.34 -4.24
C ASP A 123 13.71 -8.08 -5.69
N HIS A 124 14.49 -7.32 -6.47
CA HIS A 124 14.25 -7.14 -7.91
C HIS A 124 14.36 -8.47 -8.69
N GLU A 125 15.36 -9.30 -8.41
CA GLU A 125 15.51 -10.61 -9.04
C GLU A 125 14.31 -11.52 -8.71
N ILE A 126 13.91 -11.60 -7.44
CA ILE A 126 12.73 -12.35 -7.00
C ILE A 126 11.45 -11.81 -7.66
N LEU A 127 11.31 -10.48 -7.75
CA LEU A 127 10.17 -9.85 -8.40
C LEU A 127 10.11 -10.22 -9.89
N GLN A 128 11.24 -10.27 -10.59
CA GLN A 128 11.26 -10.72 -11.99
C GLN A 128 10.83 -12.19 -12.13
N GLU A 129 11.29 -13.06 -11.24
CA GLU A 129 10.93 -14.48 -11.24
C GLU A 129 9.42 -14.67 -10.98
N ASN A 130 8.87 -13.99 -9.98
CA ASN A 130 7.46 -14.06 -9.61
C ASN A 130 6.50 -13.64 -10.73
N PHE A 131 6.97 -12.80 -11.67
CA PHE A 131 6.16 -12.21 -12.73
C PHE A 131 6.61 -12.59 -14.15
N ALA A 132 7.51 -13.56 -14.28
CA ALA A 132 8.07 -13.97 -15.58
C ALA A 132 6.98 -14.36 -16.60
N ALA A 133 5.91 -15.00 -16.13
CA ALA A 133 4.78 -15.42 -16.95
C ALA A 133 3.88 -14.26 -17.43
N GLN A 134 3.98 -13.07 -16.84
CA GLN A 134 3.15 -11.89 -17.15
C GLN A 134 3.93 -10.79 -17.88
N SER A 135 5.04 -11.12 -18.53
CA SER A 135 5.93 -10.18 -19.25
C SER A 135 5.24 -9.28 -20.29
N HIS A 136 4.05 -9.66 -20.79
CA HIS A 136 3.29 -8.87 -21.76
C HIS A 136 2.46 -7.74 -21.14
N SER A 137 2.12 -7.84 -19.86
CA SER A 137 1.33 -6.84 -19.11
C SER A 137 2.13 -6.14 -18.02
N VAL A 138 3.25 -6.73 -17.57
CA VAL A 138 4.08 -6.23 -16.48
C VAL A 138 5.44 -5.80 -17.00
N LEU A 139 5.83 -4.56 -16.69
CA LEU A 139 7.20 -4.07 -16.86
C LEU A 139 7.83 -3.93 -15.48
N ILE A 140 8.99 -4.55 -15.27
CA ILE A 140 9.76 -4.49 -14.02
C ILE A 140 11.07 -3.78 -14.33
N GLN A 141 11.45 -2.83 -13.49
CA GLN A 141 12.71 -2.09 -13.64
C GLN A 141 13.44 -1.96 -12.32
N LYS A 142 14.74 -2.27 -12.33
CA LYS A 142 15.65 -1.95 -11.25
C LYS A 142 16.04 -0.48 -11.28
N ALA A 143 15.17 0.40 -10.79
CA ALA A 143 15.35 1.84 -10.89
C ALA A 143 14.67 2.58 -9.73
N ASP A 144 15.03 3.85 -9.57
CA ASP A 144 14.36 4.74 -8.62
C ASP A 144 12.90 4.99 -9.05
N GLY A 145 11.96 4.40 -8.31
CA GLY A 145 10.53 4.52 -8.60
C GLY A 145 10.00 5.94 -8.49
N PHE A 146 10.55 6.78 -7.61
CA PHE A 146 10.18 8.20 -7.57
C PHE A 146 10.56 8.91 -8.87
N GLY A 147 11.80 8.70 -9.34
CA GLY A 147 12.31 9.28 -10.58
C GLY A 147 11.57 8.77 -11.82
N ALA A 148 11.13 7.51 -11.81
CA ALA A 148 10.44 6.89 -12.94
C ALA A 148 9.06 7.50 -13.23
N LEU A 149 8.36 8.04 -12.23
CA LEU A 149 7.03 8.64 -12.40
C LEU A 149 6.99 9.71 -13.50
N LYS A 150 8.08 10.49 -13.65
CA LYS A 150 8.16 11.56 -14.64
C LYS A 150 8.02 11.04 -16.08
N ALA A 151 8.52 9.85 -16.36
CA ALA A 151 8.48 9.23 -17.68
C ALA A 151 7.19 8.45 -17.93
N LEU A 152 6.49 8.03 -16.86
CA LEU A 152 5.26 7.23 -16.96
C LEU A 152 3.97 8.07 -17.02
N LEU A 153 4.02 9.32 -16.56
CA LEU A 153 2.84 10.15 -16.36
C LEU A 153 2.74 11.30 -17.39
N PRO A 154 1.56 11.54 -17.99
CA PRO A 154 0.35 10.72 -17.88
C PRO A 154 0.49 9.40 -18.68
N PRO A 155 -0.13 8.31 -18.20
CA PRO A 155 -0.11 7.05 -18.92
C PRO A 155 -0.99 7.16 -20.19
N PRO A 156 -0.72 6.38 -21.26
CA PRO A 156 -1.58 6.32 -22.45
C PRO A 156 -3.10 6.18 -22.19
N PRO A 157 -3.58 5.30 -21.28
CA PRO A 157 -5.01 5.22 -20.96
C PRO A 157 -5.58 6.45 -20.24
N ARG A 158 -4.73 7.38 -19.78
CA ARG A 158 -5.08 8.52 -18.91
C ARG A 158 -5.86 8.11 -17.66
N ARG A 159 -5.54 6.91 -17.15
CA ARG A 159 -6.07 6.31 -15.92
C ARG A 159 -4.93 5.55 -15.25
N ALA A 160 -4.68 5.82 -13.98
CA ALA A 160 -3.76 5.01 -13.20
C ALA A 160 -4.09 5.04 -11.71
N LEU A 161 -3.72 3.95 -11.04
CA LEU A 161 -3.37 3.93 -9.63
C LEU A 161 -1.84 3.97 -9.52
N VAL A 162 -1.32 4.94 -8.79
CA VAL A 162 0.10 5.03 -8.43
C VAL A 162 0.24 4.73 -6.94
N LEU A 163 0.86 3.60 -6.58
CA LEU A 163 1.22 3.27 -5.21
C LEU A 163 2.64 3.78 -4.90
N ILE A 164 2.75 4.51 -3.80
CA ILE A 164 4.01 5.04 -3.27
C ILE A 164 4.21 4.50 -1.84
N ASP A 165 5.10 3.53 -1.71
CA ASP A 165 5.34 2.79 -0.48
C ASP A 165 6.85 2.66 -0.19
N PRO A 166 7.59 3.78 -0.02
CA PRO A 166 9.00 3.71 0.27
C PRO A 166 9.23 3.08 1.66
N PRO A 167 10.42 2.51 1.91
CA PRO A 167 10.72 1.91 3.21
C PRO A 167 10.94 2.96 4.32
N TYR A 168 11.16 4.23 3.96
CA TYR A 168 11.51 5.32 4.88
C TYR A 168 12.78 5.04 5.72
N GLU A 169 13.71 4.24 5.19
CA GLU A 169 15.06 4.06 5.77
C GLU A 169 15.81 5.40 5.76
N GLU A 170 15.70 6.12 4.64
CA GLU A 170 16.34 7.40 4.44
C GLU A 170 15.39 8.53 4.85
N LYS A 171 15.90 9.46 5.67
CA LYS A 171 15.15 10.65 6.08
C LYS A 171 14.65 11.46 4.86
N GLN A 172 15.38 11.38 3.75
CA GLN A 172 15.02 12.06 2.50
C GLN A 172 13.72 11.54 1.90
N ASP A 173 13.26 10.32 2.21
CA ASP A 173 12.01 9.77 1.66
C ASP A 173 10.80 10.61 2.06
N TYR A 174 10.77 11.12 3.30
CA TYR A 174 9.73 12.05 3.78
C TYR A 174 9.66 13.34 2.95
N GLN A 175 10.75 13.75 2.30
CA GLN A 175 10.79 14.90 1.39
C GLN A 175 10.53 14.51 -0.06
N ARG A 176 10.94 13.31 -0.47
CA ARG A 176 10.79 12.80 -1.84
C ARG A 176 9.33 12.49 -2.15
N VAL A 177 8.58 11.96 -1.19
CA VAL A 177 7.16 11.63 -1.35
C VAL A 177 6.31 12.85 -1.75
N PRO A 178 6.28 13.97 -1.01
CA PRO A 178 5.54 15.16 -1.44
C PRO A 178 6.01 15.72 -2.79
N LYS A 179 7.33 15.73 -3.05
CA LYS A 179 7.89 16.19 -4.33
C LYS A 179 7.44 15.34 -5.51
N ALA A 180 7.44 14.01 -5.34
CA ALA A 180 7.01 13.07 -6.36
C ALA A 180 5.50 13.23 -6.66
N LEU A 181 4.68 13.42 -5.63
CA LEU A 181 3.25 13.71 -5.79
C LEU A 181 3.01 15.05 -6.50
N GLN A 182 3.73 16.12 -6.13
CA GLN A 182 3.63 17.41 -6.82
C GLN A 182 3.98 17.29 -8.30
N GLU A 183 5.05 16.59 -8.65
CA GLU A 183 5.46 16.38 -10.04
C GLU A 183 4.47 15.48 -10.80
N GLY A 184 3.94 14.46 -10.12
CA GLY A 184 2.88 13.58 -10.62
C GLY A 184 1.62 14.36 -10.95
N LEU A 185 1.10 15.16 -10.01
CA LEU A 185 -0.09 16.01 -10.21
C LEU A 185 0.09 17.03 -11.34
N LYS A 186 1.29 17.62 -11.48
CA LYS A 186 1.58 18.54 -12.61
C LYS A 186 1.43 17.86 -13.98
N ARG A 187 1.71 16.56 -14.08
CA ARG A 187 1.59 15.77 -15.33
C ARG A 187 0.23 15.13 -15.50
N PHE A 188 -0.34 14.65 -14.41
CA PHE A 188 -1.51 13.82 -14.41
C PHE A 188 -2.40 14.11 -13.19
N ALA A 189 -2.95 15.32 -13.16
CA ALA A 189 -3.77 15.83 -12.06
C ALA A 189 -4.97 14.95 -11.66
N ASN A 190 -5.47 14.11 -12.57
CA ASN A 190 -6.61 13.21 -12.36
C ASN A 190 -6.20 11.76 -12.00
N GLY A 191 -4.92 11.48 -11.83
CA GLY A 191 -4.46 10.18 -11.35
C GLY A 191 -4.88 9.91 -9.92
N VAL A 192 -5.09 8.64 -9.58
CA VAL A 192 -5.24 8.20 -8.20
C VAL A 192 -3.85 7.90 -7.67
N TYR A 193 -3.43 8.60 -6.62
CA TYR A 193 -2.14 8.36 -5.98
C TYR A 193 -2.41 7.87 -4.56
N ALA A 194 -1.86 6.72 -4.18
CA ALA A 194 -1.98 6.17 -2.85
C ALA A 194 -0.58 6.12 -2.22
N VAL A 195 -0.42 6.74 -1.06
CA VAL A 195 0.86 6.79 -0.36
C VAL A 195 0.71 6.11 0.98
N TRP A 196 1.51 5.08 1.21
CA TRP A 196 1.67 4.50 2.54
C TRP A 196 2.71 5.28 3.34
N TYR A 197 2.51 5.39 4.65
CA TYR A 197 3.54 5.92 5.55
C TYR A 197 3.46 5.29 6.96
N PRO A 198 4.60 5.15 7.67
CA PRO A 198 4.62 4.62 9.03
C PRO A 198 4.28 5.69 10.08
N GLN A 199 3.59 5.31 11.15
CA GLN A 199 3.47 6.15 12.35
C GLN A 199 4.66 5.87 13.27
N LEU A 200 5.61 6.80 13.28
CA LEU A 200 6.80 6.81 14.13
C LEU A 200 6.80 8.07 15.00
N GLN A 201 7.48 8.07 16.15
CA GLN A 201 7.57 9.26 17.03
C GLN A 201 8.49 10.37 16.48
N ARG A 202 9.12 10.10 15.34
CA ARG A 202 10.00 11.02 14.63
C ARG A 202 9.21 12.21 14.08
N ALA A 203 9.82 13.39 14.05
CA ALA A 203 9.12 14.62 13.65
C ALA A 203 8.73 14.63 12.17
N ASP A 204 9.62 14.15 11.30
CA ASP A 204 9.42 13.98 9.86
C ASP A 204 8.23 13.06 9.54
N ALA A 205 8.14 11.90 10.22
CA ALA A 205 7.00 11.00 10.06
C ALA A 205 5.66 11.62 10.48
N ARG A 206 5.65 12.38 11.59
CA ARG A 206 4.45 13.08 12.07
C ARG A 206 4.02 14.26 11.18
N GLN A 207 4.97 14.90 10.50
CA GLN A 207 4.71 16.06 9.64
C GLN A 207 4.17 15.67 8.27
N LEU A 208 4.56 14.49 7.75
CA LEU A 208 4.25 14.07 6.38
C LEU A 208 2.74 14.17 6.03
N PRO A 209 1.78 13.64 6.82
CA PRO A 209 0.36 13.78 6.47
C PRO A 209 -0.09 15.24 6.37
N GLY A 210 0.44 16.12 7.22
CA GLY A 210 0.18 17.56 7.19
C GLY A 210 0.67 18.20 5.89
N GLU A 211 1.86 17.83 5.42
CA GLU A 211 2.41 18.28 4.13
C GLU A 211 1.57 17.78 2.94
N LEU A 212 1.12 16.52 2.98
CA LEU A 212 0.28 15.93 1.93
C LEU A 212 -1.08 16.62 1.81
N LYS A 213 -1.67 17.07 2.94
CA LYS A 213 -2.94 17.84 2.96
C LYS A 213 -2.83 19.20 2.25
N GLN A 214 -1.63 19.75 2.08
CA GLN A 214 -1.38 21.02 1.40
C GLN A 214 -1.17 20.89 -0.12
N LEU A 215 -1.18 19.68 -0.66
CA LEU A 215 -1.00 19.48 -2.10
C LEU A 215 -2.17 20.08 -2.90
N PRO A 216 -1.91 20.70 -4.06
CA PRO A 216 -2.94 21.31 -4.91
C PRO A 216 -3.68 20.23 -5.71
N VAL A 217 -4.50 19.45 -5.00
CA VAL A 217 -5.31 18.35 -5.55
C VAL A 217 -6.79 18.69 -5.46
N LYS A 218 -7.61 18.13 -6.35
CA LYS A 218 -9.08 18.28 -6.27
C LYS A 218 -9.64 17.71 -4.96
N SER A 219 -9.18 16.53 -4.54
CA SER A 219 -9.64 15.91 -3.30
C SER A 219 -8.59 14.96 -2.75
N TRP A 220 -8.66 14.72 -1.44
CA TRP A 220 -7.83 13.73 -0.77
C TRP A 220 -8.61 13.00 0.33
N LEU A 221 -8.14 11.80 0.64
CA LEU A 221 -8.57 10.99 1.78
C LEU A 221 -7.33 10.61 2.58
N HIS A 222 -7.41 10.77 3.89
CA HIS A 222 -6.38 10.35 4.83
C HIS A 222 -6.99 9.35 5.79
N VAL A 223 -6.35 8.19 5.93
CA VAL A 223 -6.72 7.18 6.92
C VAL A 223 -5.47 6.70 7.63
N ALA A 224 -5.51 6.61 8.95
CA ALA A 224 -4.44 6.05 9.76
C ALA A 224 -5.00 5.01 10.73
N LEU A 225 -4.24 3.94 10.95
CA LEU A 225 -4.52 2.90 11.94
C LEU A 225 -3.35 2.86 12.93
N SER A 226 -3.63 3.20 14.18
CA SER A 226 -2.74 2.94 15.31
C SER A 226 -3.18 1.64 15.98
N VAL A 227 -2.25 0.69 16.11
CA VAL A 227 -2.54 -0.61 16.77
C VAL A 227 -2.14 -0.60 18.24
N GLN A 228 -1.28 0.34 18.65
CA GLN A 228 -0.85 0.49 20.04
C GLN A 228 -0.48 1.93 20.36
N ALA A 229 -0.33 2.24 21.65
CA ALA A 229 0.26 3.51 22.07
C ALA A 229 1.74 3.60 21.63
N PRO A 230 2.27 4.80 21.34
CA PRO A 230 3.69 4.96 21.08
C PRO A 230 4.54 4.48 22.28
N SER A 231 5.60 3.71 22.03
CA SER A 231 6.51 3.22 23.07
C SER A 231 7.11 4.36 23.90
N ALA A 232 7.21 4.19 25.22
CA ALA A 232 7.89 5.15 26.10
C ALA A 232 9.37 5.37 25.71
N GLU A 233 10.00 4.38 25.07
CA GLU A 233 11.39 4.45 24.62
C GLU A 233 11.58 5.24 23.32
N GLY A 234 10.50 5.64 22.64
CA GLY A 234 10.58 6.44 21.42
C GLY A 234 10.77 5.64 20.12
N PHE A 235 10.98 4.32 20.21
CA PHE A 235 11.28 3.45 19.06
C PHE A 235 10.09 2.59 18.63
N GLY A 236 10.15 2.10 17.40
CA GLY A 236 9.15 1.21 16.81
C GLY A 236 7.98 1.91 16.12
N MET A 237 7.38 1.20 15.18
CA MET A 237 6.15 1.60 14.51
C MET A 237 4.96 1.21 15.40
N HIS A 238 4.07 2.17 15.67
CA HIS A 238 2.85 1.94 16.47
C HIS A 238 1.58 1.94 15.62
N GLY A 239 1.73 2.14 14.31
CA GLY A 239 0.65 2.22 13.35
C GLY A 239 1.16 2.66 11.98
N SER A 240 0.25 2.84 11.04
CA SER A 240 0.56 3.33 9.70
C SER A 240 -0.62 4.08 9.11
N GLY A 241 -0.42 4.82 8.04
CA GLY A 241 -1.51 5.46 7.31
C GLY A 241 -1.39 5.32 5.81
N MET A 242 -2.52 5.54 5.15
CA MET A 242 -2.65 5.71 3.71
C MET A 242 -3.18 7.11 3.43
N PHE A 243 -2.51 7.81 2.52
CA PHE A 243 -2.95 9.10 1.99
C PHE A 243 -3.27 8.96 0.51
N ILE A 244 -4.52 9.18 0.13
CA ILE A 244 -5.02 8.97 -1.22
C ILE A 244 -5.38 10.31 -1.84
N LEU A 245 -4.76 10.65 -2.96
CA LEU A 245 -5.11 11.77 -3.82
C LEU A 245 -6.11 11.33 -4.88
N ASN A 246 -7.14 12.16 -5.12
CA ASN A 246 -8.28 11.84 -5.98
C ASN A 246 -8.91 10.47 -5.67
N PRO A 247 -9.26 10.19 -4.41
CA PRO A 247 -9.84 8.92 -4.01
C PRO A 247 -11.17 8.66 -4.74
N PRO A 248 -11.50 7.39 -5.03
CA PRO A 248 -12.87 7.00 -5.33
C PRO A 248 -13.86 7.50 -4.29
N TRP A 249 -15.03 7.97 -4.73
CA TRP A 249 -16.04 8.56 -3.81
C TRP A 249 -16.62 7.56 -2.81
N THR A 250 -16.60 6.25 -3.11
CA THR A 250 -17.10 5.19 -2.22
C THR A 250 -16.14 4.90 -1.06
N LEU A 251 -14.83 5.11 -1.26
CA LEU A 251 -13.78 4.64 -0.35
C LEU A 251 -13.94 5.19 1.07
N HIS A 252 -14.31 6.46 1.22
CA HIS A 252 -14.51 7.07 2.54
C HIS A 252 -15.65 6.39 3.31
N GLY A 253 -16.77 6.06 2.65
CA GLY A 253 -17.90 5.37 3.27
C GLY A 253 -17.56 3.93 3.65
N GLU A 254 -16.81 3.23 2.81
CA GLU A 254 -16.30 1.88 3.09
C GLU A 254 -15.38 1.90 4.32
N LEU A 255 -14.42 2.82 4.37
CA LEU A 255 -13.48 2.95 5.49
C LEU A 255 -14.19 3.32 6.81
N LYS A 256 -15.20 4.18 6.78
CA LYS A 256 -16.02 4.47 7.98
C LYS A 256 -16.61 3.22 8.62
N THR A 257 -16.94 2.22 7.81
CA THR A 257 -17.52 0.95 8.27
C THR A 257 -16.43 -0.03 8.71
N VAL A 258 -15.31 -0.08 7.99
CA VAL A 258 -14.26 -1.09 8.19
C VAL A 258 -13.27 -0.72 9.31
N MET A 259 -12.91 0.56 9.45
CA MET A 259 -11.86 0.96 10.39
C MET A 259 -12.15 0.61 11.86
N PRO A 260 -13.37 0.77 12.41
CA PRO A 260 -13.69 0.31 13.76
C PRO A 260 -13.45 -1.19 13.95
N TYR A 261 -13.74 -1.98 12.93
CA TYR A 261 -13.50 -3.43 12.96
C TYR A 261 -12.00 -3.75 12.94
N LEU A 262 -11.21 -3.07 12.09
CA LEU A 262 -9.76 -3.25 12.08
C LEU A 262 -9.12 -2.86 13.41
N VAL A 263 -9.55 -1.78 14.06
CA VAL A 263 -9.08 -1.42 15.41
C VAL A 263 -9.40 -2.52 16.42
N LYS A 264 -10.63 -3.05 16.40
CA LYS A 264 -11.05 -4.13 17.30
C LYS A 264 -10.19 -5.40 17.15
N VAL A 265 -9.84 -5.77 15.92
CA VAL A 265 -9.16 -7.04 15.62
C VAL A 265 -7.63 -6.91 15.70
N LEU A 266 -7.08 -5.81 15.19
CA LEU A 266 -5.63 -5.60 15.10
C LEU A 266 -5.04 -4.80 16.27
N GLY A 267 -5.88 -4.16 17.08
CA GLY A 267 -5.46 -3.47 18.29
C GLY A 267 -4.68 -4.39 19.23
N GLN A 268 -3.64 -3.85 19.84
CA GLN A 268 -2.71 -4.55 20.74
C GLN A 268 -2.79 -3.99 22.17
N ASP A 269 -3.19 -2.73 22.34
CA ASP A 269 -3.46 -2.12 23.65
C ASP A 269 -4.60 -1.08 23.60
N GLY A 270 -4.83 -0.38 24.72
CA GLY A 270 -5.87 0.66 24.84
C GLY A 270 -5.59 1.96 24.07
N GLY A 271 -4.42 2.12 23.46
CA GLY A 271 -4.06 3.21 22.56
C GLY A 271 -4.40 2.94 21.10
N ALA A 272 -4.94 1.77 20.78
CA ALA A 272 -5.39 1.46 19.43
C ALA A 272 -6.55 2.37 18.98
N GLY A 273 -6.50 2.84 17.74
CA GLY A 273 -7.46 3.79 17.20
C GLY A 273 -7.27 4.04 15.72
N PHE A 274 -8.12 4.88 15.15
CA PHE A 274 -7.99 5.28 13.75
C PHE A 274 -8.31 6.76 13.55
N GLU A 275 -7.70 7.33 12.52
CA GLU A 275 -8.06 8.63 11.95
C GLU A 275 -8.67 8.40 10.56
N LEU A 276 -9.70 9.15 10.23
CA LEU A 276 -10.29 9.13 8.88
C LEU A 276 -10.79 10.53 8.53
N GLU A 277 -10.13 11.14 7.56
CA GLU A 277 -10.43 12.46 7.06
C GLU A 277 -10.63 12.42 5.54
N PHE A 278 -11.53 13.25 5.05
CA PHE A 278 -11.75 13.47 3.63
C PHE A 278 -11.92 14.95 3.37
N LYS A 279 -11.33 15.44 2.29
CA LYS A 279 -11.53 16.82 1.83
C LYS A 279 -11.65 16.87 0.31
N GLU A 280 -12.68 17.55 -0.15
CA GLU A 280 -12.76 18.07 -1.52
C GLU A 280 -12.36 19.54 -1.49
N ASN A 281 -11.31 19.90 -2.23
CA ASN A 281 -10.88 21.27 -2.40
C ASN A 281 -11.73 21.91 -3.51
N SER A 282 -12.10 23.18 -3.30
CA SER A 282 -12.66 24.01 -4.38
C SER A 282 -11.69 24.02 -5.56
N ALA A 283 -12.21 23.93 -6.79
CA ALA A 283 -11.42 23.72 -8.01
C ALA A 283 -10.14 24.57 -8.07
N VAL A 284 -9.00 23.88 -8.25
CA VAL A 284 -7.65 24.45 -8.49
C VAL A 284 -7.52 24.85 -9.95
#